data_AF-A0A2S2BTI0-F1
#
_entry.id   AF-A0A2S2BTI0-F1
#
_cell.length_a   1.000
_cell.length_b   1.000
_cell.length_c   1.000
_cell.angle_alpha   90.00
_cell.angle_beta   90.00
_cell.angle_gamma   90.00
#
_symmetry.space_group_name_H-M   'P 1'
#
loop_
_entity.id
_entity.type
_entity.pdbx_description
1 polymer ?
#
loop_
_entity_poly.entity_id
_entity_poly.type
_entity_poly.pdbx_seq_one_letter_code
_entity_poly.pdbx_strand_id
1 'polypeptide(L)'
;MHALHRDPSSYISAMFSYEFIDGGIDYDSIEQIHRGEFDEWVFALAGSGLFTNDEVRAMVTEWSLNPKVLLNTLLADADEVTAKRCEVTWAALDRVAPFAPSMPVAVFG
;
A
#
# COMPACT_ATOMS: atom_id res chain seq x y z
N MET A 1 22.31 21.36 -4.22
CA MET A 1 22.27 20.18 -3.34
C MET A 1 20.86 20.10 -2.80
N HIS A 2 19.98 19.33 -3.46
CA HIS A 2 18.61 19.15 -2.98
C HIS A 2 18.66 18.32 -1.71
N ALA A 3 18.29 18.90 -0.57
CA ALA A 3 17.89 18.12 0.57
C ALA A 3 16.64 17.35 0.13
N LEU A 4 16.84 16.09 -0.26
CA LEU A 4 15.75 15.14 -0.46
C LEU A 4 14.92 15.18 0.82
N HIS A 5 13.69 15.69 0.71
CA HIS A 5 12.69 15.45 1.74
C HIS A 5 12.62 13.92 1.84
N ARG A 6 13.08 13.39 2.97
CA ARG A 6 13.28 11.95 3.13
C ARG A 6 11.92 11.34 3.42
N ASP A 7 11.05 11.33 2.42
CA ASP A 7 9.71 10.79 2.55
C ASP A 7 9.80 9.27 2.71
N PRO A 8 9.28 8.69 3.80
CA PRO A 8 9.28 7.24 4.00
C PRO A 8 8.63 6.50 2.84
N SER A 9 7.66 7.14 2.17
CA SER A 9 7.00 6.61 0.98
C SER A 9 7.95 6.38 -0.20
N SER A 10 8.95 7.25 -0.39
CA SER A 10 9.93 7.10 -1.47
C SER A 10 10.86 5.90 -1.23
N TYR A 11 11.23 5.63 0.04
CA TYR A 11 12.02 4.45 0.39
C TYR A 11 11.24 3.16 0.22
N ILE A 12 9.97 3.15 0.64
CA ILE A 12 9.07 2.01 0.48
C ILE A 12 8.91 1.71 -1.02
N SER A 13 8.58 2.72 -1.83
CA SER A 13 8.49 2.58 -3.28
C SER A 13 9.78 2.00 -3.88
N ALA A 14 10.95 2.59 -3.58
CA ALA A 14 12.23 2.14 -4.14
C ALA A 14 12.64 0.73 -3.68
N MET A 15 12.29 0.33 -2.46
CA MET A 15 12.54 -1.02 -1.94
C MET A 15 11.76 -2.07 -2.71
N PHE A 16 10.46 -1.84 -2.90
CA PHE A 16 9.58 -2.80 -3.55
C PHE A 16 9.67 -2.73 -5.08
N SER A 17 10.17 -1.63 -5.65
CA SER A 17 10.45 -1.49 -7.09
C SER A 17 11.21 -2.68 -7.69
N TYR A 18 12.10 -3.34 -6.93
CA TYR A 18 12.85 -4.52 -7.38
C TYR A 18 12.03 -5.81 -7.46
N GLU A 19 11.05 -6.00 -6.58
CA GLU A 19 10.09 -7.12 -6.63
C GLU A 19 9.07 -6.94 -7.76
N PHE A 20 8.97 -5.73 -8.33
CA PHE A 20 8.05 -5.38 -9.42
C PHE A 20 8.67 -5.38 -10.83
N ILE A 21 9.97 -5.73 -11.00
CA ILE A 21 10.75 -5.48 -12.23
C ILE A 21 10.32 -6.27 -13.49
N ASP A 22 9.43 -7.26 -13.40
CA ASP A 22 8.96 -7.99 -14.61
C ASP A 22 7.50 -7.68 -15.04
N GLY A 23 6.76 -6.84 -14.30
CA GLY A 23 5.33 -6.60 -14.61
C GLY A 23 4.61 -5.46 -13.88
N GLY A 24 5.26 -4.77 -12.94
CA GLY A 24 4.60 -3.83 -12.03
C GLY A 24 3.97 -4.52 -10.82
N ILE A 25 3.19 -3.79 -10.03
CA ILE A 25 2.37 -4.38 -8.95
C ILE A 25 1.32 -5.29 -9.60
N ASP A 26 1.37 -6.59 -9.29
CA ASP A 26 0.43 -7.57 -9.82
C ASP A 26 -0.96 -7.41 -9.22
N TYR A 27 -1.97 -7.92 -9.94
CA TYR A 27 -3.37 -7.87 -9.49
C TYR A 27 -3.54 -8.51 -8.10
N ASP A 28 -2.88 -9.65 -7.86
CA ASP A 28 -2.91 -10.35 -6.57
C ASP A 28 -2.35 -9.50 -5.42
N SER A 29 -1.30 -8.72 -5.65
CA SER A 29 -0.77 -7.79 -4.64
C SER A 29 -1.75 -6.66 -4.36
N ILE A 30 -2.39 -6.09 -5.39
CA ILE A 30 -3.41 -5.05 -5.21
C ILE A 30 -4.63 -5.61 -4.46
N GLU A 31 -5.03 -6.84 -4.75
CA GLU A 31 -6.12 -7.53 -4.06
C GLU A 31 -5.79 -7.82 -2.59
N GLN A 32 -4.58 -8.30 -2.28
CA GLN A 32 -4.11 -8.52 -0.91
C GLN A 32 -4.12 -7.22 -0.10
N ILE A 33 -3.56 -6.13 -0.65
CA ILE A 33 -3.59 -4.80 -0.04
C ILE A 33 -5.04 -4.39 0.23
N HIS A 34 -5.92 -4.56 -0.76
CA HIS A 34 -7.33 -4.19 -0.64
C HIS A 34 -8.08 -4.99 0.44
N ARG A 35 -7.70 -6.25 0.67
CA ARG A 35 -8.23 -7.12 1.73
C ARG A 35 -7.64 -6.82 3.11
N GLY A 36 -6.59 -6.01 3.19
CA GLY A 36 -5.87 -5.72 4.43
C GLY A 36 -4.81 -6.76 4.79
N GLU A 37 -4.41 -7.60 3.83
CA GLU A 37 -3.36 -8.61 4.01
C GLU A 37 -1.99 -7.92 3.87
N PHE A 38 -1.48 -7.39 4.99
CA PHE A 38 -0.23 -6.62 5.02
C PHE A 38 1.00 -7.41 5.52
N ASP A 39 0.83 -8.67 5.93
CA ASP A 39 1.90 -9.45 6.58
C ASP A 39 3.18 -9.55 5.74
N GLU A 40 3.08 -9.74 4.42
CA GLU A 40 4.23 -9.79 3.52
C GLU A 40 5.00 -8.46 3.48
N TRP A 41 4.28 -7.34 3.46
CA TRP A 41 4.81 -5.98 3.42
C TRP A 41 5.52 -5.64 4.74
N VAL A 42 4.91 -6.03 5.85
CA VAL A 42 5.46 -5.89 7.20
C VAL A 42 6.74 -6.69 7.36
N PHE A 43 6.75 -7.94 6.88
CA PHE A 43 7.92 -8.80 6.96
C PHE A 43 9.10 -8.22 6.18
N ALA A 44 8.85 -7.72 4.96
CA ALA A 44 9.88 -7.08 4.14
C ALA A 44 10.40 -5.78 4.78
N LEU A 45 9.52 -4.94 5.35
CA LEU A 45 9.92 -3.71 6.03
C LEU A 45 10.72 -3.95 7.31
N ALA A 46 10.29 -4.91 8.13
CA ALA A 46 11.03 -5.31 9.33
C ALA A 46 12.38 -5.94 8.97
N GLY A 47 12.43 -6.71 7.88
CA GLY A 47 13.66 -7.32 7.35
C GLY A 47 14.65 -6.33 6.72
N SER A 48 14.17 -5.15 6.31
CA SER A 48 15.02 -4.12 5.68
C SER A 48 16.01 -3.46 6.63
N GLY A 49 15.70 -3.45 7.93
CA GLY A 49 16.45 -2.70 8.94
C GLY A 49 16.36 -1.16 8.80
N LEU A 50 15.55 -0.65 7.87
CA LEU A 50 15.35 0.78 7.64
C LEU A 50 14.30 1.41 8.56
N PHE A 51 13.37 0.60 9.05
CA PHE A 51 12.28 1.02 9.93
C PHE A 51 12.32 0.26 11.25
N THR A 52 11.98 0.96 12.33
CA THR A 52 11.80 0.33 13.64
C THR A 52 10.47 -0.42 13.71
N ASN A 53 10.36 -1.40 14.61
CA ASN A 53 9.11 -2.15 14.79
C ASN A 53 7.92 -1.26 15.17
N ASP A 54 8.15 -0.14 15.87
CA ASP A 54 7.09 0.81 16.20
C ASP A 54 6.64 1.63 14.98
N GLU A 55 7.58 2.02 14.10
CA GLU A 55 7.24 2.68 12.83
C GLU A 55 6.45 1.74 11.92
N VAL A 56 6.88 0.47 11.79
CA VAL A 56 6.14 -0.53 11.00
C VAL A 56 4.74 -0.75 11.58
N ARG A 57 4.60 -0.85 12.90
CA ARG A 57 3.28 -1.00 13.54
C ARG A 57 2.37 0.21 13.31
N ALA A 58 2.91 1.42 13.34
CA ALA A 58 2.18 2.64 13.05
C ALA A 58 1.67 2.65 11.60
N MET A 59 2.55 2.28 10.65
CA MET A 59 2.18 2.16 9.23
C MET A 59 1.09 1.12 9.01
N VAL A 60 1.20 -0.06 9.62
CA VAL A 60 0.17 -1.13 9.50
C VAL A 60 -1.18 -0.66 10.03
N THR A 61 -1.17 0.08 11.14
CA THR A 61 -2.40 0.65 11.70
C THR A 61 -3.05 1.63 10.72
N GLU A 62 -2.24 2.49 10.10
CA GLU A 62 -2.70 3.42 9.07
C GLU A 62 -3.25 2.70 7.83
N TRP A 63 -2.56 1.67 7.34
CA TRP A 63 -3.01 0.88 6.20
C TRP A 63 -4.27 0.08 6.51
N SER A 64 -4.42 -0.42 7.73
CA SER A 64 -5.63 -1.12 8.17
C SER A 64 -6.85 -0.19 8.24
N LEU A 65 -6.64 1.11 8.46
CA LEU A 65 -7.71 2.11 8.42
C LEU A 65 -8.00 2.56 6.99
N ASN A 66 -6.96 2.66 6.16
CA ASN A 66 -7.06 3.05 4.77
C ASN A 66 -5.99 2.34 3.91
N PRO A 67 -6.33 1.18 3.33
CA PRO A 67 -5.40 0.38 2.52
C PRO A 67 -4.85 1.13 1.30
N LYS A 68 -5.58 2.15 0.84
CA LYS A 68 -5.17 3.00 -0.28
C LYS A 68 -3.92 3.82 0.03
N VAL A 69 -3.58 4.05 1.30
CA VAL A 69 -2.35 4.73 1.71
C VAL A 69 -1.14 3.93 1.24
N LEU A 70 -1.10 2.62 1.47
CA LEU A 70 -0.01 1.76 1.01
C LEU A 70 0.09 1.77 -0.52
N LEU A 71 -1.04 1.66 -1.23
CA LEU A 71 -1.04 1.72 -2.69
C LEU A 71 -0.46 3.06 -3.21
N ASN A 72 -0.91 4.19 -2.68
CA ASN A 72 -0.40 5.50 -3.08
C ASN A 72 1.09 5.64 -2.79
N THR A 73 1.57 5.07 -1.68
CA THR A 73 2.99 5.02 -1.34
C THR A 73 3.80 4.21 -2.34
N LEU A 74 3.32 3.04 -2.77
CA LEU A 74 3.97 2.22 -3.79
C LEU A 74 3.97 2.88 -5.17
N LEU A 75 2.97 3.71 -5.45
CA LEU A 75 2.83 4.45 -6.71
C LEU A 75 3.56 5.79 -6.72
N ALA A 76 4.15 6.21 -5.60
CA ALA A 76 4.76 7.54 -5.47
C ALA A 76 5.92 7.77 -6.45
N ASP A 77 6.67 6.72 -6.80
CA ASP A 77 7.78 6.76 -7.77
C ASP A 77 7.46 5.99 -9.07
N ALA A 78 6.24 5.46 -9.21
CA ALA A 78 5.83 4.68 -10.37
C ALA A 78 5.49 5.56 -11.59
N ASP A 79 5.69 5.03 -12.80
CA ASP A 79 5.24 5.70 -14.03
C ASP A 79 3.73 5.91 -14.06
N GLU A 80 3.28 6.99 -14.72
CA GLU A 80 1.86 7.35 -14.85
C GLU A 80 1.00 6.19 -15.41
N VAL A 81 1.55 5.37 -16.30
CA VAL A 81 0.88 4.19 -16.86
C VAL A 81 0.60 3.14 -15.78
N THR A 82 1.59 2.87 -14.93
CA THR A 82 1.47 1.92 -13.81
C THR A 82 0.49 2.44 -12.76
N ALA A 83 0.58 3.72 -12.41
CA ALA A 83 -0.36 4.36 -11.49
C ALA A 83 -1.81 4.25 -12.00
N LYS A 84 -2.05 4.57 -13.26
CA LYS A 84 -3.39 4.51 -13.86
C LYS A 84 -3.94 3.09 -13.95
N ARG A 85 -3.09 2.10 -14.25
CA ARG A 85 -3.48 0.68 -14.24
C ARG A 85 -3.90 0.25 -12.83
N CYS A 86 -3.12 0.62 -11.82
CA CYS A 86 -3.42 0.29 -10.42
C CYS A 86 -4.70 0.96 -9.93
N GLU A 87 -4.95 2.23 -10.29
CA GLU A 87 -6.21 2.93 -9.97
C GLU A 87 -7.42 2.23 -10.58
N VAL A 88 -7.33 1.79 -11.84
CA VAL A 88 -8.41 1.06 -12.52
C VAL A 88 -8.67 -0.27 -11.83
N THR A 89 -7.62 -1.02 -11.50
CA THR A 89 -7.73 -2.29 -10.75
C THR A 89 -8.36 -2.07 -9.38
N TRP A 90 -7.92 -1.05 -8.63
CA TRP A 90 -8.49 -0.71 -7.33
C TRP A 90 -9.97 -0.36 -7.42
N ALA A 91 -10.36 0.46 -8.40
CA ALA A 91 -11.75 0.82 -8.62
C ALA A 91 -12.62 -0.39 -9.01
N ALA A 92 -12.04 -1.40 -9.66
CA ALA A 92 -12.73 -2.66 -9.95
C ALA A 92 -12.93 -3.48 -8.66
N LEU A 93 -11.91 -3.59 -7.81
CA LEU A 93 -11.97 -4.30 -6.52
C LEU A 93 -12.97 -3.64 -5.56
N ASP A 94 -12.96 -2.31 -5.47
CA ASP A 94 -13.88 -1.52 -4.62
C ASP A 94 -15.34 -1.78 -5.01
N ARG A 95 -15.63 -1.93 -6.32
CA ARG A 95 -16.97 -2.31 -6.79
C ARG A 95 -17.38 -3.73 -6.42
N VAL A 96 -16.42 -4.66 -6.33
CA VAL A 96 -16.69 -6.09 -6.06
C VAL A 96 -16.83 -6.33 -4.56
N ALA A 97 -16.00 -5.69 -3.75
CA ALA A 97 -15.97 -5.85 -2.30
C ALA A 97 -15.55 -4.52 -1.66
N PRO A 98 -16.46 -3.53 -1.52
CA PRO A 98 -16.09 -2.23 -1.01
C PRO A 98 -15.40 -2.38 0.35
N PHE A 99 -14.21 -1.79 0.48
CA PHE A 99 -13.49 -1.79 1.75
C PHE A 99 -14.37 -1.10 2.79
N ALA A 100 -15.00 -1.90 3.65
CA ALA A 100 -15.73 -1.41 4.79
C ALA A 100 -14.73 -1.32 5.94
N PRO A 101 -14.20 -0.13 6.29
CA PRO A 101 -13.58 0.03 7.60
C PRO A 101 -14.64 -0.41 8.60
N SER A 102 -14.25 -1.24 9.57
CA SER A 102 -15.13 -1.80 10.59
C SER A 102 -15.76 -0.71 11.46
N MET A 103 -16.66 0.06 10.88
CA MET A 103 -17.64 0.84 11.59
C MET A 103 -18.74 -0.11 12.03
N PRO A 104 -19.19 -0.04 13.29
CA PRO A 104 -20.41 -0.74 13.67
C PRO A 104 -21.52 -0.20 12.76
N VAL A 105 -22.21 -1.11 12.08
CA VAL A 105 -23.47 -0.80 11.38
C VAL A 105 -24.35 -0.05 12.38
N ALA A 106 -24.45 1.27 12.21
CA ALA A 106 -25.52 2.02 12.84
C ALA A 106 -26.77 1.59 12.07
N VAL A 107 -27.47 0.60 12.62
CA VAL A 107 -28.79 0.21 12.16
C VAL A 107 -29.67 1.45 12.31
N PHE A 108 -29.98 2.12 11.20
CA PHE A 108 -31.05 3.10 11.20
C PHE A 108 -32.35 2.30 11.09
N GLY A 109 -33.04 2.23 12.23
CA GLY A 109 -34.40 1.70 12.34
C GLY A 109 -35.46 2.68 11.85
#